data_AF-A0A699KFU9-F1
#
_entry.id   AF-A0A699KFU9-F1
#
_cell.length_a   1.000
_cell.length_b   1.000
_cell.length_c   1.000
_cell.angle_alpha   90.00
_cell.angle_beta   90.00
_cell.angle_gamma   90.00
#
_symmetry.space_group_name_H-M   'P 1'
#
loop_
_entity.id
_entity.type
_entity.pdbx_description
1 polymer ?
#
loop_
_entity_poly.entity_id
_entity_poly.type
_entity_poly.pdbx_seq_one_letter_code
_entity_poly.pdbx_strand_id
1 'polypeptide(L)'
;MTEAESNYTMTEKEILAVVYAFEKFRSYLILNKSIVYTDHSALKYLFQKKDSKARLLRWVLLLQEFTFKLIDTKGAENLAADHLSRLENPHQNVLDHKEINESFPLETLNLVSTRGNKSTPWFADFANYHEGNFIVKGMSSQQKSKFFKDVKHYFWDDPYLFKIYADQVIR
;
A
#
# COMPACT_ATOMS: atom_id res chain seq x y z
N MET A 1 5.24 -0.59 12.09
CA MET A 1 6.67 -0.21 12.15
C MET A 1 7.49 -1.45 12.47
N THR A 2 8.60 -1.64 11.79
CA THR A 2 9.57 -2.70 12.08
C THR A 2 10.34 -2.40 13.37
N GLU A 3 11.03 -3.40 13.92
CA GLU A 3 11.87 -3.24 15.12
C GLU A 3 13.00 -2.21 14.93
N ALA A 4 13.51 -2.05 13.70
CA ALA A 4 14.49 -1.02 13.40
C ALA A 4 13.86 0.40 13.41
N GLU A 5 12.63 0.54 12.90
CA GLU A 5 11.91 1.81 12.83
C GLU A 5 11.40 2.29 14.20
N SER A 6 11.13 1.37 15.13
CA SER A 6 10.71 1.73 16.49
C SER A 6 11.77 2.55 17.23
N ASN A 7 13.05 2.34 16.91
CA ASN A 7 14.21 3.03 17.46
C ASN A 7 14.49 4.41 16.83
N TYR A 8 13.71 4.83 15.85
CA TYR A 8 13.89 6.13 15.21
C TYR A 8 13.55 7.28 16.14
N THR A 9 14.20 8.42 15.93
CA THR A 9 13.82 9.67 16.61
C THR A 9 12.42 10.11 16.18
N MET A 10 11.72 10.91 16.99
CA MET A 10 10.38 11.39 16.64
C MET A 10 10.35 12.06 15.27
N THR A 11 11.35 12.90 14.94
CA THR A 11 11.42 13.55 13.61
C THR A 11 11.61 12.55 12.47
N GLU A 12 12.37 11.47 12.69
CA GLU A 12 12.53 10.39 11.71
C GLU A 12 11.23 9.58 11.54
N LYS A 13 10.43 9.41 12.60
CA LYS A 13 9.12 8.75 12.52
C LYS A 13 8.10 9.59 11.77
N GLU A 14 8.05 10.90 12.06
CA GLU A 14 7.15 11.83 11.37
C GLU A 14 7.41 11.88 9.86
N ILE A 15 8.69 12.02 9.45
CA ILE A 15 9.01 12.02 8.02
C ILE A 15 8.78 10.65 7.38
N LEU A 16 9.01 9.56 8.10
CA LEU A 16 8.73 8.22 7.59
C LEU A 16 7.23 8.04 7.31
N ALA A 17 6.35 8.57 8.17
CA ALA A 17 4.91 8.56 7.93
C ALA A 17 4.54 9.32 6.64
N VAL A 18 5.18 10.46 6.38
CA VAL A 18 5.02 11.20 5.12
C VAL A 18 5.50 10.37 3.93
N VAL A 19 6.71 9.82 3.98
CA VAL A 19 7.26 8.97 2.90
C VAL A 19 6.32 7.81 2.59
N TYR A 20 5.87 7.10 3.63
CA TYR A 20 4.95 5.97 3.50
C TYR A 20 3.63 6.38 2.82
N ALA A 21 3.04 7.52 3.21
CA ALA A 21 1.83 8.02 2.57
C ALA A 21 2.06 8.35 1.08
N PHE A 22 3.20 8.97 0.74
CA PHE A 22 3.52 9.30 -0.64
C PHE A 22 3.76 8.07 -1.52
N GLU A 23 4.42 7.04 -1.00
CA GLU A 23 4.55 5.77 -1.70
C GLU A 23 3.19 5.08 -1.87
N LYS A 24 2.37 5.02 -0.81
CA LYS A 24 1.06 4.35 -0.86
C LYS A 24 0.09 5.03 -1.82
N PHE A 25 0.11 6.36 -1.88
CA PHE A 25 -0.77 7.15 -2.75
C PHE A 25 -0.05 7.65 -4.02
N ARG A 26 1.06 7.02 -4.41
CA ARG A 26 1.91 7.46 -5.54
C ARG A 26 1.13 7.70 -6.83
N SER A 27 0.24 6.78 -7.20
CA SER A 27 -0.59 6.87 -8.41
C SER A 27 -1.49 8.11 -8.44
N TYR A 28 -1.89 8.62 -7.28
CA TYR A 28 -2.71 9.82 -7.14
C TYR A 28 -1.88 11.10 -7.08
N LEU A 29 -0.63 11.02 -6.58
CA LEU A 29 0.19 12.19 -6.25
C LEU A 29 1.19 12.57 -7.34
N ILE A 30 1.64 11.63 -8.18
CA ILE A 30 2.79 11.84 -9.08
C ILE A 30 2.60 12.96 -10.13
N LEU A 31 1.37 13.21 -10.57
CA LEU A 31 1.03 14.28 -11.53
C LEU A 31 0.27 15.46 -10.92
N ASN A 32 0.05 15.43 -9.60
CA ASN A 32 -0.80 16.41 -8.92
C ASN A 32 0.00 17.23 -7.92
N LYS A 33 -0.34 18.52 -7.82
CA LYS A 33 0.19 19.39 -6.77
C LYS A 33 -0.54 19.11 -5.47
N SER A 34 0.14 18.54 -4.49
CA SER A 34 -0.44 18.24 -3.18
C SER A 34 0.04 19.19 -2.09
N ILE A 35 -0.72 19.24 -1.00
CA ILE A 35 -0.36 20.00 0.21
C ILE A 35 -0.32 19.00 1.36
N VAL A 36 0.78 19.00 2.08
CA VAL A 36 1.00 18.17 3.26
C VAL A 36 0.89 19.07 4.48
N TYR A 37 -0.13 18.83 5.29
CA TYR A 37 -0.27 19.47 6.60
C TYR A 37 0.43 18.61 7.65
N THR A 38 1.26 19.22 8.46
CA THR A 38 1.99 18.55 9.55
C THR A 38 2.06 19.48 10.74
N ASP A 39 1.98 18.93 11.94
CA ASP A 39 2.22 19.64 13.19
C ASP A 39 3.68 19.56 13.66
N HIS A 40 4.56 18.99 12.83
CA HIS A 40 5.98 18.87 13.10
C HIS A 40 6.80 19.89 12.29
N SER A 41 6.89 21.11 12.80
CA SER A 41 7.62 22.23 12.19
C SER A 41 9.07 21.92 11.76
N ALA A 42 9.74 20.94 12.39
CA ALA A 42 11.09 20.52 12.00
C ALA A 42 11.16 19.96 10.56
N LEU A 43 10.07 19.39 10.04
CA LEU A 43 10.01 18.90 8.66
C LEU A 43 10.18 20.01 7.64
N LYS A 44 9.71 21.23 7.95
CA LYS A 44 9.86 22.39 7.07
C LYS A 44 11.32 22.72 6.78
N TYR A 45 12.18 22.57 7.79
CA TYR A 45 13.61 22.86 7.69
C TYR A 45 14.42 21.68 7.16
N LEU A 46 13.89 20.46 7.24
CA LEU A 46 14.58 19.25 6.84
C LEU A 46 14.91 19.24 5.34
N PHE A 47 13.99 19.72 4.49
CA PHE A 47 14.22 19.85 3.04
C PHE A 47 15.23 20.94 2.66
N GLN A 48 15.52 21.87 3.57
CA GLN A 48 16.48 22.96 3.34
C GLN A 48 17.90 22.61 3.84
N LYS A 49 18.03 21.55 4.64
CA LYS A 49 19.28 21.18 5.29
C LYS A 49 20.18 20.37 4.35
N LYS A 50 21.33 20.93 3.99
CA LYS A 50 22.33 20.29 3.11
C LYS A 50 23.06 19.10 3.77
N ASP A 51 23.26 19.13 5.09
CA ASP A 51 23.95 18.08 5.84
C ASP A 51 22.97 17.26 6.68
N SER A 52 22.44 16.22 6.08
CA SER A 52 21.48 15.31 6.72
C SER A 52 22.03 13.88 6.76
N LYS A 53 21.60 13.10 7.76
CA LYS A 53 21.93 11.67 7.85
C LYS A 53 21.57 10.98 6.52
N ALA A 54 22.37 10.00 6.08
CA ALA A 54 22.17 9.31 4.80
C ALA A 54 20.74 8.77 4.61
N ARG A 55 20.07 8.34 5.69
CA ARG A 55 18.66 7.90 5.68
C ARG A 55 17.70 9.03 5.28
N LEU A 56 17.83 10.20 5.91
CA LEU A 56 16.99 11.36 5.62
C LEU A 56 17.21 11.84 4.18
N LEU A 57 18.45 11.78 3.69
CA LEU A 57 18.77 12.14 2.31
C LEU A 57 18.04 11.23 1.31
N ARG A 58 17.99 9.91 1.57
CA ARG A 58 17.24 8.95 0.73
C ARG A 58 15.75 9.31 0.67
N TRP A 59 15.15 9.64 1.81
CA TRP A 59 13.74 10.06 1.88
C TRP A 59 13.48 11.39 1.16
N VAL A 60 14.40 12.35 1.27
CA VAL A 60 14.30 13.61 0.53
C VAL A 60 14.36 13.35 -0.98
N LEU A 61 15.27 12.51 -1.46
CA LEU A 61 15.37 12.14 -2.88
C LEU A 61 14.09 11.46 -3.38
N LEU A 62 13.47 10.60 -2.57
CA LEU A 62 12.19 9.96 -2.91
C LEU A 62 11.08 11.00 -3.03
N LEU A 63 10.99 11.91 -2.06
CA LEU A 63 9.96 12.95 -2.05
C LEU A 63 10.16 13.99 -3.15
N GLN A 64 11.37 14.15 -3.70
CA GLN A 64 11.63 15.03 -4.86
C GLN A 64 10.90 14.62 -6.13
N GLU A 65 10.46 13.36 -6.24
CA GLU A 65 9.64 12.90 -7.36
C GLU A 65 8.27 13.61 -7.40
N PHE A 66 7.78 14.07 -6.24
CA PHE A 66 6.44 14.63 -6.09
C PHE A 66 6.47 16.16 -6.01
N THR A 67 5.46 16.80 -6.60
CA THR A 67 5.26 18.25 -6.45
C THR A 67 4.33 18.53 -5.29
N PHE A 68 4.87 18.89 -4.12
CA PHE A 68 4.03 19.20 -2.95
C PHE A 68 4.53 20.42 -2.15
N LYS A 69 3.65 20.96 -1.31
CA LYS A 69 3.97 22.00 -0.33
C LYS A 69 3.74 21.49 1.08
N LEU A 70 4.71 21.73 1.96
CA LEU A 70 4.58 21.40 3.38
C LEU A 70 4.11 22.64 4.15
N ILE A 71 2.99 22.51 4.88
CA ILE A 71 2.41 23.56 5.72
C ILE A 71 2.41 23.06 7.16
N ASP A 72 3.03 23.86 8.03
CA ASP A 72 3.00 23.64 9.48
C ASP A 72 1.64 24.09 10.03
N THR A 73 0.92 23.18 10.67
CA THR A 73 -0.39 23.41 11.30
C THR A 73 -0.30 23.13 12.79
N LYS A 74 -1.20 23.72 13.59
CA LYS A 74 -1.23 23.39 15.02
C LYS A 74 -1.70 21.95 15.18
N GLY A 75 -1.10 21.19 16.11
CA GLY A 75 -1.54 19.82 16.41
C GLY A 75 -3.03 19.73 16.77
N ALA A 76 -3.58 20.77 17.40
CA ALA A 76 -5.02 20.88 17.69
C ALA A 76 -5.93 20.95 16.44
N GLU A 77 -5.39 21.33 15.28
CA GLU A 77 -6.09 21.32 13.99
C GLU A 77 -5.83 20.01 13.22
N ASN A 78 -4.79 19.25 13.59
CA ASN A 78 -4.40 17.99 12.96
C ASN A 78 -5.00 16.75 13.66
N LEU A 79 -6.20 16.89 14.25
CA LEU A 79 -6.82 15.85 15.09
C LEU A 79 -7.02 14.52 14.37
N ALA A 80 -7.37 14.55 13.08
CA ALA A 80 -7.59 13.33 12.32
C ALA A 80 -6.30 12.49 12.20
N ALA A 81 -5.18 13.12 11.85
CA ALA A 81 -3.90 12.44 11.75
C ALA A 81 -3.37 12.02 13.13
N ASP A 82 -3.55 12.86 14.16
CA ASP A 82 -3.12 12.55 15.53
C ASP A 82 -3.90 11.36 16.12
N HIS A 83 -5.21 11.28 15.89
CA HIS A 83 -6.00 10.13 16.32
C HIS A 83 -5.61 8.84 15.58
N LEU A 84 -5.38 8.93 14.26
CA LEU A 84 -4.98 7.77 13.46
C LEU A 84 -3.57 7.28 13.79
N SER A 85 -2.64 8.20 14.08
CA SER A 85 -1.25 7.83 14.42
C SER A 85 -1.14 7.20 15.81
N ARG A 86 -2.06 7.53 16.73
CA ARG A 86 -2.14 6.97 18.08
C ARG A 86 -2.91 5.67 18.16
N LEU A 87 -3.59 5.27 17.08
CA LEU A 87 -4.37 4.04 17.08
C LEU A 87 -3.42 2.85 17.16
N GLU A 88 -3.48 2.12 18.28
CA GLU A 88 -2.78 0.85 18.40
C GLU A 88 -3.39 -0.15 17.42
N ASN A 89 -2.54 -0.81 16.64
CA ASN A 89 -2.95 -1.95 15.82
C ASN A 89 -2.72 -3.24 16.63
N PRO A 90 -3.74 -3.77 17.33
CA PRO A 90 -3.62 -5.02 18.09
C PRO A 90 -3.29 -6.24 17.21
N HIS A 91 -3.44 -6.11 15.88
CA HIS A 91 -3.20 -7.17 14.91
C HIS A 91 -1.84 -7.08 14.20
N GLN A 92 -0.96 -6.14 14.56
CA GLN A 92 0.35 -6.00 13.90
C GLN A 92 1.24 -7.26 14.04
N ASN A 93 1.01 -8.09 15.08
CA ASN A 93 1.72 -9.35 15.33
C ASN A 93 0.97 -10.60 14.84
N VAL A 94 -0.24 -10.41 14.28
CA VAL A 94 -1.04 -11.47 13.69
C VAL A 94 -1.32 -11.02 12.26
N LEU A 95 -0.27 -11.02 11.43
CA LEU A 95 -0.47 -11.32 10.03
C LEU A 95 -0.91 -12.79 9.98
N ASP A 96 -2.16 -13.05 10.39
CA ASP A 96 -2.89 -14.17 9.84
C ASP A 96 -2.74 -13.96 8.33
N HIS A 97 -2.14 -14.90 7.63
CA HIS A 97 -2.29 -15.03 6.19
C HIS A 97 -3.77 -15.34 5.88
N LYS A 98 -4.68 -14.48 6.31
CA LYS A 98 -6.07 -14.48 5.95
C LYS A 98 -6.10 -13.98 4.52
N GLU A 99 -6.75 -14.79 3.69
CA GLU A 99 -7.10 -14.49 2.30
C GLU A 99 -7.48 -13.02 2.19
N ILE A 100 -6.81 -12.32 1.26
CA ILE A 100 -7.02 -10.89 1.02
C ILE A 100 -8.47 -10.73 0.56
N ASN A 101 -9.33 -10.22 1.45
CA ASN A 101 -10.69 -9.85 1.11
C ASN A 101 -10.75 -8.33 0.90
N GLU A 102 -10.30 -7.89 -0.28
CA GLU A 102 -10.39 -6.50 -0.77
C GLU A 102 -11.83 -6.15 -1.18
N SER A 103 -12.82 -6.38 -0.30
CA SER A 103 -14.18 -5.93 -0.54
C SER A 103 -14.37 -4.55 0.07
N PHE A 104 -14.14 -3.50 -0.72
CA PHE A 104 -14.50 -2.14 -0.33
C PHE A 104 -15.99 -1.90 -0.62
N PRO A 105 -16.78 -1.35 0.33
CA PRO A 105 -18.21 -1.11 0.14
C PRO A 105 -18.54 -0.23 -1.09
N LEU A 106 -17.61 0.63 -1.50
CA LEU A 106 -17.79 1.64 -2.55
C LEU A 106 -17.31 1.21 -3.96
N GLU A 107 -16.55 0.13 -4.08
CA GLU A 107 -16.09 -0.38 -5.39
C GLU A 107 -17.22 -1.01 -6.22
N THR A 108 -18.36 -1.27 -5.59
CA THR A 108 -19.56 -1.87 -6.19
C THR A 108 -20.16 -1.05 -7.35
N LEU A 109 -19.82 0.23 -7.50
CA LEU A 109 -20.42 1.09 -8.53
C LEU A 109 -20.03 0.72 -9.97
N ASN A 110 -18.94 0.00 -10.19
CA ASN A 110 -18.49 -0.42 -11.54
C ASN A 110 -18.70 -1.91 -11.83
N LEU A 111 -19.24 -2.70 -10.89
CA LEU A 111 -19.51 -4.11 -11.10
C LEU A 111 -20.84 -4.27 -11.86
N VAL A 112 -20.75 -4.38 -13.19
CA VAL A 112 -21.87 -4.88 -14.01
C VAL A 112 -22.30 -6.22 -13.43
N SER A 113 -23.48 -6.21 -12.83
CA SER A 113 -24.04 -7.31 -12.05
C SER A 113 -24.25 -8.54 -12.94
N THR A 114 -23.24 -9.41 -13.06
CA THR A 114 -23.44 -10.77 -13.54
C THR A 114 -24.01 -11.59 -12.39
N ARG A 115 -25.35 -11.60 -12.36
CA ARG A 115 -26.26 -12.46 -11.59
C ARG A 115 -25.57 -13.64 -10.88
N GLY A 116 -25.42 -13.51 -9.56
CA GLY A 116 -25.34 -14.65 -8.63
C GLY A 116 -23.95 -15.04 -8.16
N ASN A 117 -23.33 -14.22 -7.32
CA ASN A 117 -22.66 -14.62 -6.07
C ASN A 117 -21.99 -13.38 -5.47
N LYS A 118 -21.94 -13.29 -4.13
CA LYS A 118 -21.05 -12.38 -3.39
C LYS A 118 -19.59 -12.83 -3.58
N SER A 119 -19.16 -12.91 -4.83
CA SER A 119 -17.97 -13.63 -5.23
C SER A 119 -16.75 -12.77 -4.94
N THR A 120 -15.77 -13.37 -4.29
CA THR A 120 -14.37 -12.95 -4.33
C THR A 120 -14.02 -12.46 -5.74
N PRO A 121 -13.21 -11.39 -5.87
CA PRO A 121 -12.74 -10.92 -7.17
C PRO A 121 -12.23 -12.09 -8.02
N TRP A 122 -12.48 -12.07 -9.33
CA TRP A 122 -12.15 -13.21 -10.21
C TRP A 122 -10.67 -13.64 -10.15
N PHE A 123 -9.79 -12.74 -9.71
CA PHE A 123 -8.36 -12.93 -9.57
C PHE A 123 -7.90 -13.32 -8.16
N ALA A 124 -8.79 -13.27 -7.16
CA ALA A 124 -8.45 -13.47 -5.74
C ALA A 124 -7.80 -14.83 -5.50
N ASP A 125 -8.27 -15.88 -6.17
CA ASP A 125 -7.71 -17.22 -6.04
C ASP A 125 -6.25 -17.30 -6.56
N PHE A 126 -5.93 -16.55 -7.61
CA PHE A 126 -4.57 -16.48 -8.17
C PHE A 126 -3.64 -15.66 -7.27
N ALA A 127 -4.10 -14.52 -6.77
CA ALA A 127 -3.34 -13.69 -5.83
C ALA A 127 -3.04 -14.46 -4.53
N ASN A 128 -4.07 -15.09 -3.92
CA ASN A 128 -3.93 -15.88 -2.71
C ASN A 128 -2.96 -17.08 -2.89
N TYR A 129 -2.95 -17.71 -4.07
CA TYR A 129 -1.99 -18.78 -4.35
C TYR A 129 -0.55 -18.28 -4.45
N HIS A 130 -0.31 -17.15 -5.12
CA HIS A 130 1.05 -16.58 -5.23
C HIS A 130 1.56 -16.00 -3.91
N GLU A 131 0.68 -15.41 -3.10
CA GLU A 131 1.03 -14.79 -1.81
C GLU A 131 1.33 -15.84 -0.72
N GLY A 132 0.57 -16.93 -0.69
CA GLY A 132 0.63 -17.87 0.44
C GLY A 132 0.38 -19.33 0.12
N ASN A 133 0.42 -19.73 -1.16
CA ASN A 133 0.08 -21.08 -1.64
C ASN A 133 -1.33 -21.54 -1.21
N PHE A 134 -2.26 -20.61 -1.01
CA PHE A 134 -3.64 -20.94 -0.68
C PHE A 134 -4.35 -21.53 -1.90
N ILE A 135 -5.05 -22.65 -1.69
CA ILE A 135 -5.83 -23.31 -2.72
C ILE A 135 -7.27 -23.38 -2.24
N VAL A 136 -8.20 -22.92 -3.08
CA VAL A 136 -9.64 -23.01 -2.81
C VAL A 136 -10.03 -24.46 -2.50
N LYS A 137 -10.65 -24.66 -1.33
CA LYS A 137 -11.12 -25.97 -0.91
C LYS A 137 -12.36 -26.37 -1.73
N GLY A 138 -12.46 -27.65 -2.11
CA GLY A 138 -13.62 -28.18 -2.83
C GLY A 138 -13.56 -28.16 -4.36
N MET A 139 -12.42 -27.80 -4.97
CA MET A 139 -12.25 -27.95 -6.42
C MET A 139 -12.27 -29.42 -6.86
N SER A 140 -12.93 -29.69 -8.00
CA SER A 140 -12.78 -30.97 -8.70
C SER A 140 -11.37 -31.14 -9.28
N SER A 141 -10.96 -32.37 -9.57
CA SER A 141 -9.63 -32.65 -10.16
C SER A 141 -9.40 -31.92 -11.49
N GLN A 142 -10.45 -31.76 -12.30
CA GLN A 142 -10.38 -31.02 -13.57
C GLN A 142 -10.18 -29.52 -13.34
N GLN A 143 -10.91 -28.94 -12.38
CA GLN A 143 -10.77 -27.52 -12.01
C GLN A 143 -9.38 -27.23 -11.45
N LYS A 144 -8.88 -28.10 -10.58
CA LYS A 144 -7.53 -27.98 -10.01
C LYS A 144 -6.44 -28.05 -11.08
N SER A 145 -6.58 -28.95 -12.05
CA SER A 145 -5.65 -29.04 -13.19
C SER A 145 -5.67 -27.78 -14.06
N LYS A 146 -6.86 -27.22 -14.32
CA LYS A 146 -7.01 -25.96 -15.06
C LYS A 146 -6.38 -24.79 -14.29
N PHE A 147 -6.66 -24.68 -13.00
CA PHE A 147 -6.11 -23.64 -12.12
C PHE A 147 -4.58 -23.57 -12.22
N PHE A 148 -3.88 -24.70 -12.03
CA PHE A 148 -2.42 -24.73 -12.11
C PHE A 148 -1.84 -24.48 -13.51
N LYS A 149 -2.62 -24.67 -14.58
CA LYS A 149 -2.20 -24.26 -15.92
C LYS A 149 -2.33 -22.75 -16.09
N ASP A 150 -3.42 -22.18 -15.61
CA ASP A 150 -3.74 -20.76 -15.78
C ASP A 150 -2.83 -19.89 -14.90
N VAL A 151 -2.64 -20.25 -13.62
CA VAL A 151 -1.80 -19.53 -12.63
C VAL A 151 -0.39 -19.25 -13.11
N LYS A 152 0.22 -20.16 -13.89
CA LYS A 152 1.60 -20.02 -14.41
C LYS A 152 1.79 -18.80 -15.31
N HIS A 153 0.71 -18.30 -15.89
CA HIS A 153 0.73 -17.13 -16.75
C HIS A 153 0.53 -15.83 -15.97
N TYR A 154 0.36 -15.90 -14.65
CA TYR A 154 0.18 -14.73 -13.81
C TYR A 154 1.31 -14.64 -12.79
N PHE A 155 1.67 -13.42 -12.40
CA PHE A 155 2.52 -13.16 -11.24
C PHE A 155 1.90 -12.05 -10.41
N TRP A 156 2.12 -12.13 -9.10
CA TRP A 156 1.61 -11.20 -8.12
C TRP A 156 2.71 -10.24 -7.67
N ASP A 157 2.45 -8.95 -7.73
CA ASP A 157 3.28 -7.87 -7.19
C ASP A 157 2.35 -6.88 -6.49
N ASP A 158 2.13 -7.12 -5.19
CA ASP A 158 1.11 -6.47 -4.36
C ASP A 158 1.02 -4.95 -4.61
N PRO A 159 -0.16 -4.40 -4.99
CA PRO A 159 -1.50 -5.00 -5.07
C PRO A 159 -1.94 -5.46 -6.47
N TYR A 160 -1.01 -5.64 -7.41
CA TYR A 160 -1.31 -5.88 -8.81
C TYR A 160 -1.05 -7.33 -9.22
N LEU A 161 -2.03 -7.93 -9.91
CA LEU A 161 -1.85 -9.20 -10.61
C LEU A 161 -1.54 -8.92 -12.08
N PHE A 162 -0.38 -9.36 -12.52
CA PHE A 162 0.07 -9.20 -13.89
C PHE A 162 -0.04 -10.51 -14.65
N LYS A 163 -0.29 -10.44 -15.95
CA LYS A 163 -0.33 -11.58 -16.88
C LYS A 163 0.82 -11.52 -17.87
N ILE A 164 1.52 -12.65 -18.00
CA ILE A 164 2.56 -12.88 -18.99
C ILE A 164 1.89 -13.45 -20.24
N TYR A 165 1.94 -12.68 -21.32
CA TYR A 165 1.41 -13.09 -22.62
C TYR A 165 2.48 -13.82 -23.45
N ALA A 166 2.06 -14.47 -24.53
CA ALA A 166 2.96 -15.25 -25.40
C ALA A 166 4.04 -14.40 -26.09
N ASP A 167 3.82 -13.10 -26.22
CA ASP A 167 4.76 -12.10 -26.71
C ASP A 167 5.78 -11.65 -25.63
N GLN A 168 5.78 -12.30 -24.45
CA GLN A 168 6.58 -11.95 -23.27
C GLN A 168 6.28 -10.55 -22.71
N VAL A 169 5.21 -9.91 -23.18
CA VAL A 169 4.76 -8.63 -22.63
C VAL A 169 3.97 -8.90 -21.36
N ILE A 170 4.30 -8.15 -20.32
CA ILE A 170 3.60 -8.14 -19.04
C ILE A 170 2.50 -7.09 -19.13
N ARG A 171 1.26 -7.47 -18.84
CA ARG A 171 0.12 -6.54 -18.75
C ARG A 171 -0.77 -6.85 -17.57
#